data_AF-A0A8T3TQ54-F1
#
_entry.id   AF-A0A8T3TQ54-F1
#
_cell.length_a   1.000
_cell.length_b   1.000
_cell.length_c   1.000
_cell.angle_alpha   90.00
_cell.angle_beta   90.00
_cell.angle_gamma   90.00
#
_symmetry.space_group_name_H-M   'P 1'
#
loop_
_entity.id
_entity.type
_entity.pdbx_description
1 polymer ?
#
loop_
_entity_poly.entity_id
_entity_poly.type
_entity_poly.pdbx_seq_one_letter_code
_entity_poly.pdbx_strand_id
1 'polypeptide(L)'
;MSAGGGGGAAEVLRLVSLAERPDLGEALGDHQVQDGVWPEFMLQDPVADRLWHHLGDDFASFQLALLDPEDRIVAGANACPLAWDGTDDDLPIGW
;
A
#
# COMPACT_ATOMS: atom_id res chain seq x y z
N MET A 1 8.49 -37.63 11.35
CA MET A 1 7.16 -37.00 11.39
C MET A 1 6.95 -36.50 12.81
N SER A 2 7.09 -35.18 13.02
CA SER A 2 6.76 -34.53 14.27
C SER A 2 5.81 -33.40 13.93
N ALA A 3 4.56 -33.53 14.36
CA ALA A 3 3.56 -32.49 14.30
C ALA A 3 3.90 -31.46 15.38
N GLY A 4 4.50 -30.34 14.97
CA GLY A 4 4.69 -29.17 15.82
C GLY A 4 3.46 -28.28 15.72
N GLY A 5 2.50 -28.45 16.62
CA GLY A 5 1.43 -27.49 16.82
C GLY A 5 2.01 -26.15 17.29
N GLY A 6 1.52 -25.08 16.69
CA GLY A 6 1.88 -23.71 17.05
C GLY A 6 0.90 -22.75 16.42
N GLY A 7 -0.36 -22.79 16.87
CA GLY A 7 -1.23 -21.63 16.73
C GLY A 7 -0.64 -20.51 17.57
N GLY A 8 0.24 -19.71 16.97
CA GLY A 8 0.76 -18.50 17.59
C GLY A 8 -0.41 -17.56 17.85
N ALA A 9 -0.45 -16.95 19.03
CA ALA A 9 -1.35 -15.83 19.29
C ALA A 9 -1.31 -14.88 18.09
N ALA A 10 -2.47 -14.45 17.60
CA ALA A 10 -2.52 -13.50 16.49
C ALA A 10 -1.57 -12.36 16.80
N GLU A 11 -0.46 -12.26 16.06
CA GLU A 11 0.51 -11.21 16.31
C GLU A 11 -0.19 -9.88 16.16
N VAL A 12 0.06 -8.96 17.10
CA VAL A 12 -0.58 -7.65 17.08
C VAL A 12 0.05 -6.84 15.96
N LEU A 13 -0.57 -6.92 14.79
CA LEU A 13 -0.21 -6.10 13.64
C LEU A 13 -0.65 -4.66 13.89
N ARG A 14 0.18 -3.70 13.48
CA ARG A 14 -0.13 -2.26 13.57
C ARG A 14 -0.36 -1.70 12.19
N LEU A 15 -1.50 -1.05 11.97
CA LEU A 15 -1.77 -0.31 10.75
C LEU A 15 -1.36 1.15 10.98
N VAL A 16 -0.52 1.68 10.09
CA VAL A 16 -0.08 3.09 10.11
C VAL A 16 -0.20 3.68 8.71
N SER A 17 -0.32 5.00 8.62
CA SER A 17 -0.22 5.76 7.37
C SER A 17 1.16 6.38 7.17
N LEU A 18 1.51 6.75 5.93
CA LEU A 18 2.71 7.56 5.67
C LEU A 18 2.64 8.95 6.30
N ALA A 19 1.45 9.48 6.58
CA ALA A 19 1.31 10.73 7.35
C ALA A 19 1.78 10.57 8.81
N GLU A 20 1.62 9.37 9.40
CA GLU A 20 2.07 9.06 10.77
C GLU A 20 3.53 8.58 10.82
N ARG A 21 3.98 7.88 9.77
CA ARG A 21 5.32 7.30 9.63
C ARG A 21 5.95 7.66 8.29
N PRO A 22 6.30 8.93 8.05
CA PRO A 22 6.87 9.38 6.78
C PRO A 22 8.24 8.74 6.48
N ASP A 23 8.94 8.26 7.50
CA ASP A 23 10.19 7.50 7.37
C ASP A 23 10.03 6.17 6.61
N LEU A 24 8.81 5.65 6.49
CA LEU A 24 8.51 4.43 5.73
C LEU A 24 8.31 4.68 4.23
N GLY A 25 8.34 5.93 3.76
CA GLY A 25 8.02 6.32 2.39
C GLY A 25 8.87 5.60 1.33
N GLU A 26 10.18 5.52 1.54
CA GLU A 26 11.10 4.80 0.63
C GLU A 26 10.78 3.30 0.61
N ALA A 27 10.55 2.67 1.77
CA ALA A 27 10.26 1.24 1.83
C ALA A 27 8.90 0.86 1.22
N LEU A 28 7.88 1.73 1.32
CA LEU A 28 6.58 1.54 0.67
C LEU A 28 6.59 1.89 -0.83
N GLY A 29 7.36 2.91 -1.21
CA GLY A 29 7.42 3.47 -2.57
C GLY A 29 8.39 2.73 -3.50
N ASP A 30 9.61 2.42 -3.02
CA ASP A 30 10.69 1.81 -3.82
C ASP A 30 10.62 0.29 -3.83
N HIS A 31 9.42 -0.23 -3.94
CA HIS A 31 9.20 -1.64 -4.25
C HIS A 31 9.66 -2.67 -3.19
N GLN A 32 10.21 -2.32 -2.03
CA GLN A 32 10.61 -3.37 -1.06
C GLN A 32 9.45 -4.28 -0.61
N VAL A 33 8.24 -3.72 -0.55
CA VAL A 33 7.00 -4.47 -0.26
C VAL A 33 6.26 -4.88 -1.55
N GLN A 34 6.54 -4.20 -2.67
CA GLN A 34 5.83 -4.36 -3.95
C GLN A 34 6.60 -5.21 -4.98
N ASP A 35 7.87 -5.53 -4.70
CA ASP A 35 8.77 -6.29 -5.55
C ASP A 35 8.24 -7.71 -5.67
N GLY A 36 7.93 -8.10 -6.91
CA GLY A 36 7.30 -9.39 -7.20
C GLY A 36 5.80 -9.45 -6.87
N VAL A 37 5.18 -8.37 -6.38
CA VAL A 37 3.71 -8.26 -6.24
C VAL A 37 3.07 -7.92 -7.59
N TRP A 38 3.67 -6.98 -8.32
CA TRP A 38 3.18 -6.55 -9.62
C TRP A 38 3.80 -7.37 -10.76
N PRO A 39 3.02 -7.82 -11.75
CA PRO A 39 3.55 -8.33 -12.99
C PRO A 39 4.45 -7.30 -13.68
N GLU A 40 5.52 -7.75 -14.34
CA GLU A 40 6.52 -6.88 -15.00
C GLU A 40 5.90 -5.81 -15.91
N PHE A 41 4.85 -6.15 -16.65
CA PHE A 41 4.22 -5.19 -17.57
C PHE A 41 3.58 -3.99 -16.85
N MET A 42 3.17 -4.14 -15.58
CA MET A 42 2.59 -3.05 -14.79
C MET A 42 3.65 -2.05 -14.32
N LEU A 43 4.92 -2.45 -14.30
CA LEU A 43 6.06 -1.57 -14.01
C LEU A 43 6.48 -0.72 -15.22
N GLN A 44 5.83 -0.91 -16.37
CA GLN A 44 6.13 -0.21 -17.63
C GLN A 44 4.98 0.75 -18.02
N ASP A 45 4.18 1.20 -17.05
CA ASP A 45 3.08 2.13 -17.29
C ASP A 45 3.59 3.59 -17.23
N PRO A 46 3.60 4.32 -18.37
CA PRO A 46 4.12 5.69 -18.41
C PRO A 46 3.29 6.70 -17.63
N VAL A 47 2.02 6.40 -17.32
CA VAL A 47 1.17 7.22 -16.47
C VAL A 47 1.56 7.01 -15.01
N ALA A 48 1.75 5.75 -14.59
CA ALA A 48 2.24 5.44 -13.25
C ALA A 48 3.64 6.04 -13.02
N ASP A 49 4.57 5.87 -13.96
CA ASP A 49 5.92 6.48 -13.89
C ASP A 49 5.88 7.98 -13.62
N ARG A 50 4.90 8.67 -14.23
CA ARG A 50 4.76 10.12 -14.08
C ARG A 50 4.02 10.50 -12.81
N LEU A 51 3.01 9.74 -12.38
CA LEU A 51 2.03 10.19 -11.39
C LEU A 51 2.07 9.46 -10.05
N TRP A 52 2.76 8.33 -9.93
CA TRP A 52 2.71 7.48 -8.74
C TRP A 52 3.17 8.19 -7.47
N HIS A 53 4.20 9.03 -7.56
CA HIS A 53 4.74 9.81 -6.43
C HIS A 53 3.69 10.68 -5.72
N HIS A 54 2.66 11.16 -6.43
CA HIS A 54 1.57 11.95 -5.85
C HIS A 54 0.77 11.20 -4.78
N LEU A 55 0.74 9.86 -4.82
CA LEU A 55 0.10 9.07 -3.77
C LEU A 55 0.77 9.32 -2.41
N GLY A 56 2.11 9.34 -2.39
CA GLY A 56 2.88 9.65 -1.20
C GLY A 56 2.82 11.13 -0.84
N ASP A 57 3.00 12.01 -1.82
CA ASP A 57 3.15 13.44 -1.59
C ASP A 57 1.83 14.12 -1.18
N ASP A 58 0.74 13.83 -1.89
CA ASP A 58 -0.55 14.51 -1.72
C ASP A 58 -1.53 13.71 -0.85
N PHE A 59 -1.36 12.39 -0.78
CA PHE A 59 -2.31 11.48 -0.13
C PHE A 59 -1.66 10.55 0.91
N ALA A 60 -0.63 11.03 1.62
CA ALA A 60 0.11 10.26 2.64
C ALA A 60 -0.77 9.56 3.68
N SER A 61 -1.89 10.17 4.09
CA SER A 61 -2.85 9.59 5.05
C SER A 61 -3.57 8.34 4.52
N PHE A 62 -3.55 8.12 3.20
CA PHE A 62 -4.19 6.99 2.51
C PHE A 62 -3.18 5.93 2.05
N GLN A 63 -1.88 6.17 2.24
CA GLN A 63 -0.85 5.17 1.95
C GLN A 63 -0.53 4.44 3.24
N LEU A 64 -0.97 3.19 3.33
CA LEU A 64 -0.98 2.41 4.58
C LEU A 64 0.11 1.34 4.56
N ALA A 65 0.77 1.17 5.70
CA ALA A 65 1.63 0.03 6.01
C ALA A 65 1.04 -0.79 7.15
N LEU A 66 1.10 -2.12 7.02
CA LEU A 66 0.86 -3.04 8.11
C LEU A 66 2.22 -3.51 8.65
N LEU A 67 2.44 -3.31 9.95
CA LEU A 67 3.71 -3.61 10.61
C LEU A 67 3.57 -4.83 11.52
N ASP A 68 4.59 -5.69 11.51
CA ASP A 68 4.77 -6.77 12.49
C ASP A 68 5.25 -6.21 13.86
N PRO A 69 5.32 -7.04 14.92
CA PRO A 69 5.82 -6.61 16.23
C PRO A 69 7.25 -6.05 16.21
N GLU A 70 8.09 -6.46 15.25
CA GLU A 70 9.45 -5.96 15.05
C GLU A 70 9.54 -4.72 14.14
N ASP A 71 8.41 -4.10 13.83
CA ASP A 71 8.30 -2.89 13.00
C ASP A 71 8.68 -3.10 11.52
N ARG A 72 8.61 -4.34 11.03
CA ARG A 72 8.79 -4.63 9.60
C ARG A 72 7.47 -4.50 8.85
N ILE A 73 7.53 -3.98 7.64
CA ILE A 73 6.36 -3.88 6.77
C ILE A 73 6.03 -5.27 6.22
N VAL A 74 4.81 -5.74 6.47
CA VAL A 74 4.30 -7.04 5.99
C VAL A 74 3.21 -6.89 4.92
N ALA A 75 2.64 -5.69 4.78
CA ALA A 75 1.72 -5.34 3.69
C ALA A 75 1.71 -3.83 3.46
N GLY A 76 1.42 -3.44 2.21
CA GLY A 76 1.14 -2.06 1.83
C GLY A 76 -0.23 -1.93 1.17
N ALA A 77 -0.89 -0.79 1.34
CA ALA A 77 -2.11 -0.45 0.62
C ALA A 77 -2.04 1.00 0.14
N ASN A 78 -2.42 1.22 -1.11
CA ASN A 78 -2.42 2.55 -1.73
C ASN A 78 -3.85 2.92 -2.12
N ALA A 79 -4.25 4.14 -1.80
CA ALA A 79 -5.54 4.69 -2.19
C ALA A 79 -5.45 6.20 -2.41
N CYS A 80 -6.34 6.74 -3.23
CA CYS A 80 -6.54 8.18 -3.36
C CYS A 80 -8.05 8.49 -3.36
N PRO A 81 -8.46 9.66 -2.82
CA PRO A 81 -9.85 10.06 -2.84
C PRO A 81 -10.28 10.44 -4.26
N LEU A 82 -11.49 10.05 -4.63
CA LEU A 82 -12.17 10.48 -5.84
C LEU A 82 -13.22 11.54 -5.46
N ALA A 83 -13.16 12.71 -6.10
CA ALA A 83 -14.24 13.70 -5.99
C ALA A 83 -15.47 13.15 -6.73
N TRP A 84 -16.51 12.79 -5.99
CA TRP A 84 -17.74 12.22 -6.51
C TRP A 84 -18.94 12.93 -5.92
N ASP A 85 -19.87 13.34 -6.77
CA ASP A 85 -21.08 14.08 -6.38
C ASP A 85 -22.27 13.16 -6.03
N GLY A 86 -22.09 11.84 -6.13
CA GLY A 86 -23.13 10.84 -5.87
C GLY A 86 -23.92 10.40 -7.10
N THR A 87 -23.62 10.94 -8.29
CA THR A 87 -24.26 10.58 -9.55
C THR A 87 -23.41 9.61 -10.36
N ASP A 88 -24.06 8.79 -11.20
CA ASP A 88 -23.35 7.86 -12.09
C ASP A 88 -22.56 8.61 -13.18
N ASP A 89 -23.01 9.81 -13.56
CA ASP A 89 -22.41 10.60 -14.64
C ASP A 89 -20.99 11.12 -14.30
N ASP A 90 -20.68 11.31 -13.02
CA ASP A 90 -19.38 11.78 -12.52
C ASP A 90 -18.44 10.63 -12.12
N LEU A 91 -18.87 9.37 -12.22
CA LEU A 91 -18.00 8.22 -11.99
C LEU A 91 -17.05 7.99 -13.19
N PRO A 92 -15.81 7.54 -12.94
CA PRO A 92 -14.95 7.06 -14.01
C PRO A 92 -15.65 5.94 -14.78
N ILE A 93 -15.45 5.90 -16.10
CA ILE A 93 -16.04 4.90 -17.01
C ILE A 93 -15.61 3.44 -16.74
N GLY A 94 -14.85 3.19 -15.66
CA GLY A 94 -14.22 1.92 -15.32
C GLY A 94 -12.72 1.88 -15.65
N TRP A 95 -12.09 0.76 -15.29
CA TRP A 95 -10.71 0.40 -15.61
C TRP A 95 -10.68 -0.74 -16.63
#